data_AF-A0A401JGK4-F1
#
_entry.id   AF-A0A401JGK4-F1
#
_cell.length_a   1.000
_cell.length_b   1.000
_cell.length_c   1.000
_cell.angle_alpha   90.00
_cell.angle_beta   90.00
_cell.angle_gamma   90.00
#
_symmetry.space_group_name_H-M   'P 1'
#
loop_
_entity.id
_entity.type
_entity.pdbx_description
1 polymer ?
#
loop_
_entity_poly.entity_id
_entity_poly.type
_entity_poly.pdbx_seq_one_letter_code
_entity_poly.pdbx_strand_id
1 'polypeptide(L)' 'MREVFAVSDIVLSLSSKPESFGRTVLEALRLGTPVVGYNHGGVGEILAAAYPAGLFELGGYGYAG' A
#
# COMPACT_ATOMS: atom_id res chain seq x y z
N MET A 1 -11.49 -7.77 -9.51
CA MET A 1 -10.67 -6.90 -8.62
C MET A 1 -10.21 -5.65 -9.34
N ARG A 2 -9.74 -5.75 -10.60
CA ARG A 2 -9.42 -4.60 -11.47
C ARG A 2 -10.50 -3.50 -11.53
N GLU A 3 -11.77 -3.85 -11.76
CA GLU A 3 -12.86 -2.85 -11.78
C GLU A 3 -13.02 -2.14 -10.43
N VAL A 4 -12.88 -2.88 -9.32
CA VAL A 4 -12.94 -2.31 -7.96
C VAL A 4 -11.81 -1.30 -7.74
N PHE A 5 -10.58 -1.62 -8.13
CA PHE A 5 -9.47 -0.65 -8.03
C PHE A 5 -9.68 0.57 -8.92
N ALA A 6 -10.07 0.36 -10.18
CA ALA A 6 -10.23 1.46 -11.14
C ALA A 6 -11.31 2.47 -10.74
N VAL A 7 -12.33 2.07 -9.98
CA VAL A 7 -13.37 2.97 -9.46
C VAL A 7 -13.07 3.48 -8.04
N SER A 8 -12.02 2.98 -7.40
CA SER A 8 -11.65 3.40 -6.05
C SER A 8 -10.79 4.68 -6.11
N ASP A 9 -11.03 5.61 -5.19
CA ASP A 9 -10.17 6.78 -5.02
C ASP A 9 -8.81 6.40 -4.41
N ILE A 10 -8.78 5.35 -3.59
CA ILE A 10 -7.58 4.86 -2.90
C ILE A 10 -7.70 3.37 -2.53
N VAL A 11 -6.58 2.67 -2.49
CA VAL A 11 -6.47 1.30 -1.96
C VAL A 11 -5.61 1.30 -0.69
N LEU A 12 -6.07 0.62 0.35
CA LEU A 12 -5.40 0.53 1.65
C LEU A 12 -4.88 -0.89 1.89
N SER A 13 -3.56 -1.06 2.00
CA SER A 13 -2.88 -2.31 2.35
C SER A 13 -2.32 -2.24 3.77
N LEU A 14 -3.20 -2.45 4.76
CA LEU A 14 -2.93 -2.20 6.18
C LEU A 14 -2.87 -3.50 7.02
N SER A 15 -2.31 -4.57 6.45
CA SER A 15 -2.09 -5.81 7.19
C SER A 15 -1.02 -5.61 8.27
N SER A 16 -1.21 -6.16 9.47
CA SER A 16 -0.15 -6.22 10.49
C SER A 16 0.81 -7.40 10.28
N LYS A 17 0.43 -8.37 9.44
CA LYS A 17 1.28 -9.49 9.01
C LYS A 17 1.96 -9.13 7.68
N PRO A 18 3.29 -9.22 7.58
CA PRO A 18 3.98 -8.97 6.32
C PRO A 18 3.50 -9.92 5.22
N GLU A 19 3.13 -9.37 4.07
CA GLU A 19 2.82 -10.16 2.87
C GLU A 19 4.01 -10.17 1.92
N SER A 20 4.41 -11.33 1.40
CA SER A 20 5.66 -11.46 0.64
C SER A 20 5.62 -10.91 -0.79
N PHE A 21 4.43 -10.74 -1.40
CA PHE A 21 4.35 -10.47 -2.85
C PHE A 21 3.69 -9.14 -3.23
N GLY A 22 2.81 -8.57 -2.40
CA GLY A 22 2.16 -7.28 -2.68
C GLY A 22 1.46 -7.17 -4.05
N ARG A 23 1.00 -8.28 -4.66
CA ARG A 23 0.44 -8.30 -6.03
C ARG A 23 -0.71 -7.29 -6.20
N THR A 24 -1.57 -7.20 -5.20
CA THR A 24 -2.69 -6.25 -5.14
C THR A 24 -2.23 -4.79 -5.20
N VAL A 25 -1.14 -4.44 -4.52
CA VAL A 25 -0.54 -3.09 -4.57
C VAL A 25 -0.08 -2.78 -5.99
N LEU A 26 0.64 -3.70 -6.61
CA LEU A 26 1.14 -3.53 -7.97
C LEU A 26 0.00 -3.41 -9.00
N GLU A 27 -1.06 -4.21 -8.84
CA GLU A 27 -2.24 -4.16 -9.71
C GLU A 27 -2.99 -2.83 -9.59
N ALA A 28 -3.20 -2.33 -8.37
CA ALA A 28 -3.85 -1.03 -8.13
C ALA A 28 -3.03 0.12 -8.74
N LEU A 29 -1.71 0.16 -8.48
CA LEU A 29 -0.82 1.17 -9.05
C LEU A 29 -0.82 1.15 -10.59
N ARG A 30 -0.86 -0.04 -11.21
CA ARG A 30 -0.94 -0.17 -12.68
C ARG A 30 -2.24 0.37 -13.28
N LEU A 31 -3.30 0.49 -12.47
CA LEU A 31 -4.58 1.05 -12.89
C LEU A 31 -4.68 2.56 -12.61
N GLY A 32 -3.61 3.16 -12.10
CA GLY A 32 -3.59 4.58 -11.71
C GLY A 32 -4.25 4.85 -10.36
N THR A 33 -4.64 3.81 -9.62
CA THR A 33 -5.25 3.95 -8.30
C THR A 33 -4.15 4.12 -7.25
N PRO A 34 -4.12 5.24 -6.50
CA PRO A 34 -3.19 5.44 -5.41
C PRO A 34 -3.30 4.34 -4.35
N VAL A 35 -2.18 3.95 -3.76
CA VAL A 35 -2.12 2.94 -2.70
C VAL A 35 -1.45 3.52 -1.47
N VAL A 36 -2.01 3.27 -0.30
CA VAL A 36 -1.37 3.48 1.01
C VAL A 36 -1.15 2.13 1.68
N GLY A 37 0.04 1.89 2.22
CA GLY A 37 0.36 0.66 2.90
C GLY A 37 1.56 0.75 3.83
N TYR A 38 1.70 -0.25 4.69
CA TYR A 38 2.78 -0.27 5.67
C TYR A 38 4.14 -0.61 5.05
N ASN A 39 5.20 -0.03 5.62
CA ASN A 39 6.59 -0.22 5.24
C ASN A 39 7.13 -1.57 5.72
N HIS A 40 6.54 -2.65 5.22
CA HIS A 40 6.95 -4.02 5.53
C HIS A 40 6.58 -5.01 4.43
N GLY A 41 7.33 -6.11 4.36
CA GLY A 41 7.14 -7.14 3.33
C GLY A 41 7.17 -6.57 1.90
N GLY A 42 6.52 -7.29 0.98
CA GLY A 42 6.44 -6.90 -0.43
C GLY A 42 5.63 -5.63 -0.68
N VAL A 43 4.73 -5.25 0.23
CA VAL A 43 4.00 -3.97 0.14
C VAL A 43 4.97 -2.81 0.28
N GLY A 44 5.81 -2.83 1.33
CA GLY A 44 6.82 -1.81 1.57
C GLY A 44 7.83 -1.71 0.43
N GLU A 45 8.31 -2.86 -0.05
CA GLU A 45 9.26 -2.93 -1.18
C GLU A 45 8.69 -2.28 -2.46
N ILE A 46 7.44 -2.61 -2.81
CA ILE A 46 6.79 -2.07 -4.01
C ILE A 46 6.53 -0.57 -3.88
N LEU A 47 5.99 -0.12 -2.74
CA LEU A 47 5.69 1.30 -2.52
C LEU A 47 6.97 2.13 -2.46
N ALA A 48 8.01 1.66 -1.80
CA ALA A 48 9.31 2.35 -1.77
C ALA A 48 9.92 2.54 -3.17
N ALA A 49 9.69 1.60 -4.10
CA ALA A 49 10.21 1.68 -5.46
C ALA A 49 9.31 2.45 -6.43
N ALA A 50 7.99 2.28 -6.34
CA ALA A 50 7.05 2.75 -7.36
C ALA A 50 6.14 3.91 -6.91
N TYR A 51 5.85 4.03 -5.61
CA TYR A 51 4.96 5.07 -5.08
C TYR A 51 5.28 5.43 -3.61
N PRO A 52 6.42 6.10 -3.33
CA PRO A 52 6.88 6.34 -1.95
C PRO A 52 5.93 7.19 -1.11
N ALA A 53 5.10 8.02 -1.76
CA ALA A 53 4.09 8.83 -1.09
C ALA A 53 3.01 8.00 -0.37
N GLY A 54 2.83 6.74 -0.75
CA GLY A 54 1.90 5.81 -0.12
C GLY A 54 2.47 4.99 1.04
N LEU A 55 3.75 5.15 1.35
CA LEU A 55 4.46 4.33 2.33
C LEU A 55 4.32 4.89 3.75
N PHE A 56 3.86 4.07 4.70
CA PHE A 56 3.68 4.48 6.10
C PHE A 56 4.31 3.48 7.08
N GLU A 57 4.80 3.97 8.23
CA GLU A 57 5.34 3.10 9.27
C GLU A 57 4.24 2.32 10.01
N LEU A 58 4.47 1.03 10.26
CA LEU A 58 3.55 0.20 11.03
C LEU A 58 3.53 0.67 12.49
N GLY A 59 2.34 1.04 12.99
CA GLY A 59 2.18 1.49 14.37
C GLY A 59 2.43 2.99 14.59
N GLY A 60 2.55 3.80 13.54
CA GLY A 60 2.81 5.24 13.61
C GLY A 60 1.68 6.12 14.16
N TYR A 61 0.57 5.56 14.66
CA TYR A 61 -0.52 6.35 15.29
C TYR A 61 -0.31 6.61 16.79
N GLY A 62 0.92 6.47 17.28
CA GLY A 62 1.28 7.00 18.59
C GLY A 62 1.27 8.52 18.51
N TYR A 63 0.32 9.16 19.20
CA TYR A 63 0.41 10.58 19.54
C TYR A 63 1.82 10.84 20.08
N ALA A 64 2.64 11.53 19.29
CA ALA A 64 3.85 12.14 19.81
C ALA A 64 3.39 13.23 20.78
N GLY A 65 3.52 12.95 22.09
CA GLY A 65 3.38 13.95 23.13
C GLY A 65 4.44 15.04 23.03
#